data_AF-A0AAN6Q6N3-F1
#
_entry.id   AF-A0AAN6Q6N3-F1
#
_cell.length_a   1.000
_cell.length_b   1.000
_cell.length_c   1.000
_cell.angle_alpha   90.00
_cell.angle_beta   90.00
_cell.angle_gamma   90.00
#
_symmetry.space_group_name_H-M   'P 1'
#
loop_
_entity.id
_entity.type
_entity.pdbx_description
1 polymer ?
#
loop_
_entity_poly.entity_id
_entity_poly.type
_entity_poly.pdbx_seq_one_letter_code
_entity_poly.pdbx_strand_id
1 'polypeptide(L)'
;MTRWLASRKPDASPALQLACRAQHFRRWELPRSSYPMTRAGYLTWRAKQKSQAAAQVASLLGSSEIQPALAADEVERVAALVRKEGLATAGGDDETQVLEDVACLVFLDDQFDGFEQKSEIDEDKAVTILRKTWAKMSDEGRTLALGMQLSERAAALIQKALSQD
;
A
#
# COMPACT_ATOMS: atom_id res chain seq x y z
N MET A 1 -3.50 -4.25 7.41
CA MET A 1 -2.16 -3.63 7.62
C MET A 1 -1.40 -4.32 8.75
N THR A 2 -1.83 -4.21 10.02
CA THR A 2 -1.08 -4.71 11.20
C THR A 2 -0.64 -6.17 11.12
N ARG A 3 -1.55 -7.10 10.79
CA ARG A 3 -1.25 -8.53 10.68
C ARG A 3 -0.13 -8.80 9.68
N TRP A 4 -0.25 -8.25 8.48
CA TRP A 4 0.73 -8.44 7.41
C TRP A 4 2.07 -7.75 7.70
N LEU A 5 2.07 -6.61 8.40
CA LEU A 5 3.32 -6.02 8.89
C LEU A 5 4.03 -6.95 9.86
N ALA A 6 3.30 -7.52 10.84
CA ALA A 6 3.89 -8.46 11.80
C ALA A 6 4.49 -9.70 11.12
N SER A 7 3.89 -10.18 10.03
CA SER A 7 4.44 -11.28 9.22
C SER A 7 5.65 -10.86 8.38
N ARG A 8 5.66 -9.65 7.81
CA ARG A 8 6.72 -9.16 6.91
C ARG A 8 7.95 -8.61 7.61
N LYS A 9 7.76 -7.95 8.76
CA LYS A 9 8.80 -7.30 9.55
C LYS A 9 8.35 -7.25 11.03
N PRO A 10 8.55 -8.35 11.78
CA PRO A 10 8.10 -8.45 13.19
C PRO A 10 8.71 -7.37 14.10
N ASP A 11 9.92 -6.93 13.77
CA ASP A 11 10.72 -5.90 14.45
C ASP A 11 10.58 -4.51 13.78
N ALA A 12 9.44 -4.25 13.12
CA ALA A 12 9.18 -2.97 12.47
C ALA A 12 9.30 -1.79 13.44
N SER A 13 9.95 -0.70 13.00
CA SER A 13 10.09 0.51 13.80
C SER A 13 8.72 1.08 14.20
N PRO A 14 8.63 1.84 15.30
CA PRO A 14 7.40 2.54 15.67
C PRO A 14 6.86 3.41 14.51
N ALA A 15 7.75 4.07 13.77
CA ALA A 15 7.38 4.91 12.64
C ALA A 15 6.73 4.09 11.50
N LEU A 16 7.30 2.94 11.15
CA LEU A 16 6.72 2.04 10.15
C LEU A 16 5.38 1.47 10.60
N GLN A 17 5.24 1.11 11.89
CA GLN A 17 3.97 0.65 12.43
C GLN A 17 2.87 1.72 12.31
N LEU A 18 3.18 2.97 12.66
CA LEU A 18 2.26 4.10 12.51
C LEU A 18 1.92 4.34 11.04
N ALA A 19 2.92 4.39 10.16
CA ALA A 19 2.72 4.62 8.72
C ALA A 19 1.86 3.51 8.07
N CYS A 20 2.08 2.24 8.43
CA CYS A 20 1.23 1.14 7.96
C CYS A 20 -0.22 1.28 8.44
N ARG A 21 -0.46 1.68 9.69
CA ARG A 21 -1.82 1.93 10.19
C ARG A 21 -2.46 3.14 9.50
N ALA A 22 -1.65 4.12 9.12
CA ALA A 22 -2.07 5.35 8.47
C ALA A 22 -2.12 5.28 6.92
N GLN A 23 -1.78 4.14 6.30
CA GLN A 23 -1.70 3.98 4.84
C GLN A 23 -2.99 4.41 4.10
N HIS A 24 -4.15 4.27 4.75
CA HIS A 24 -5.45 4.68 4.21
C HIS A 24 -6.09 5.86 4.95
N PHE A 25 -5.34 6.56 5.79
CA PHE A 25 -5.84 7.65 6.64
C PHE A 25 -6.56 8.72 5.81
N ARG A 26 -7.86 8.92 6.13
CA ARG A 26 -8.75 9.93 5.54
C ARG A 26 -8.77 10.00 4.01
N ARG A 27 -8.40 8.91 3.33
CA ARG A 27 -8.34 8.87 1.86
C ARG A 27 -9.69 9.07 1.18
N TRP A 28 -10.79 8.79 1.88
CA TRP A 28 -12.15 8.96 1.37
C TRP A 28 -12.54 10.43 1.15
N GLU A 29 -11.82 11.38 1.75
CA GLU A 29 -12.10 12.82 1.61
C GLU A 29 -11.72 13.38 0.24
N LEU A 30 -10.88 12.65 -0.50
CA LEU A 30 -10.47 13.00 -1.86
C LEU A 30 -10.92 11.88 -2.82
N PRO A 31 -12.21 11.85 -3.22
CA PRO A 31 -12.76 10.78 -4.04
C PRO A 31 -12.14 10.77 -5.45
N ARG A 32 -12.00 9.59 -6.06
CA ARG A 32 -11.45 9.46 -7.42
C ARG A 32 -12.24 10.26 -8.46
N SER A 33 -13.54 10.46 -8.24
CA SER A 33 -14.43 11.26 -9.11
C SER A 33 -14.10 12.75 -9.15
N SER A 34 -13.30 13.29 -8.21
CA SER A 34 -12.89 14.70 -8.21
C SER A 34 -11.76 15.01 -9.21
N TYR A 35 -11.30 14.03 -10.00
CA TYR A 35 -10.25 14.17 -11.00
C TYR A 35 -10.69 13.55 -12.35
N PRO A 36 -10.17 14.02 -13.49
CA PRO A 36 -10.48 13.44 -14.81
C PRO A 36 -10.25 11.93 -14.87
N MET A 37 -11.13 11.18 -15.54
CA MET A 37 -11.03 9.71 -15.72
C MET A 37 -10.00 9.30 -16.78
N THR A 38 -8.81 9.91 -16.70
CA THR A 38 -7.66 9.63 -17.55
C THR A 38 -6.52 9.06 -16.71
N ARG A 39 -5.51 8.48 -17.37
CA ARG A 39 -4.27 8.04 -16.71
C ARG A 39 -3.59 9.18 -15.96
N ALA A 40 -3.46 10.35 -16.58
CA ALA A 40 -2.86 11.53 -15.95
C ALA A 40 -3.67 11.97 -14.72
N GLY A 41 -5.01 12.04 -14.83
CA GLY A 41 -5.89 12.37 -13.71
C GLY A 41 -5.76 11.38 -12.54
N TYR A 42 -5.63 10.08 -12.83
CA TYR A 42 -5.38 9.06 -11.80
C TYR A 42 -4.04 9.26 -11.08
N LEU A 43 -2.97 9.53 -11.82
CA LEU A 43 -1.64 9.74 -11.24
C LEU A 43 -1.62 10.99 -10.34
N THR A 44 -2.21 12.09 -10.80
CA THR A 44 -2.34 13.33 -10.01
C THR A 44 -3.16 13.11 -8.75
N TRP A 45 -4.32 12.44 -8.86
CA TRP A 45 -5.16 12.09 -7.72
C TRP A 45 -4.41 11.25 -6.69
N ARG A 46 -3.72 10.19 -7.13
CA ARG A 46 -2.97 9.29 -6.25
C ARG A 46 -1.82 10.02 -5.54
N ALA A 47 -1.12 10.92 -6.23
CA ALA A 47 -0.07 11.75 -5.63
C ALA A 47 -0.66 12.68 -4.57
N LYS A 48 -1.72 13.42 -4.89
CA LYS A 48 -2.39 14.33 -3.94
C LYS A 48 -2.91 13.60 -2.71
N GLN A 49 -3.53 12.43 -2.90
CA GLN A 49 -4.07 11.62 -1.81
C GLN A 49 -2.98 11.21 -0.81
N LYS A 50 -1.81 10.79 -1.30
CA LYS A 50 -0.66 10.46 -0.43
C LYS A 50 -0.15 11.68 0.33
N SER A 51 0.04 12.81 -0.35
CA SER A 51 0.51 14.05 0.28
C SER A 51 -0.47 14.58 1.34
N GLN A 52 -1.78 14.54 1.05
CA GLN A 52 -2.81 14.95 2.01
C GLN A 52 -2.83 14.03 3.23
N ALA A 53 -2.83 12.71 3.03
CA ALA A 53 -2.81 11.76 4.15
C ALA A 53 -1.58 11.97 5.03
N ALA A 54 -0.40 12.13 4.44
CA ALA A 54 0.83 12.39 5.20
C ALA A 54 0.77 13.70 5.99
N ALA A 55 0.26 14.79 5.40
CA ALA A 55 0.12 16.06 6.10
C ALA A 55 -0.87 15.97 7.27
N GLN A 56 -2.00 15.29 7.09
CA GLN A 56 -3.00 15.12 8.16
C GLN A 56 -2.48 14.20 9.28
N VAL A 57 -1.73 13.14 8.94
CA VAL A 57 -1.07 12.27 9.91
C VAL A 57 -0.01 13.02 10.70
N ALA A 58 0.84 13.79 10.03
CA ALA A 58 1.85 14.61 10.69
C ALA A 58 1.22 15.64 11.65
N SER A 59 0.14 16.30 11.22
CA SER A 59 -0.60 17.23 12.07
C SER A 59 -1.22 16.55 13.29
N LEU A 60 -1.74 15.33 13.15
CA LEU A 60 -2.28 14.56 14.28
C LEU A 60 -1.16 14.15 15.26
N LEU A 61 -0.07 13.60 14.72
CA LEU A 61 1.06 13.11 15.53
C LEU A 61 1.81 14.23 16.25
N GLY A 62 1.88 15.43 15.66
CA GLY A 62 2.46 16.63 16.26
C GLY A 62 1.50 17.43 17.14
N SER A 63 0.26 16.97 17.33
CA SER A 63 -0.72 17.66 18.18
C SER A 63 -0.44 17.43 19.67
N SER A 64 -0.97 18.31 20.51
CA SER A 64 -0.87 18.17 21.97
C SER A 64 -1.64 16.97 22.53
N GLU A 65 -2.50 16.34 21.73
CA GLU A 65 -3.28 15.15 22.12
C GLU A 65 -2.40 13.90 22.25
N ILE A 66 -1.23 13.87 21.59
CA ILE A 66 -0.28 12.76 21.68
C ILE A 66 0.67 12.99 22.86
N GLN A 67 0.67 12.04 23.81
CA GLN A 67 1.49 12.10 25.02
C GLN A 67 2.19 10.75 25.29
N PRO A 68 3.52 10.72 25.50
CA PRO A 68 4.44 11.85 25.36
C PRO A 68 4.51 12.35 23.90
N ALA A 69 4.85 13.62 23.71
CA ALA A 69 5.00 14.19 22.38
C ALA A 69 6.12 13.45 21.61
N LEU A 70 5.87 13.19 20.32
CA LEU A 70 6.87 12.62 19.41
C LEU A 70 7.85 13.71 18.94
N ALA A 71 9.10 13.33 18.70
CA ALA A 71 10.07 14.24 18.12
C ALA A 71 9.70 14.58 16.67
N ALA A 72 10.09 15.76 16.19
CA ALA A 72 9.69 16.26 14.88
C ALA A 72 10.21 15.38 13.72
N ASP A 73 11.39 14.80 13.88
CA ASP A 73 11.99 13.85 12.94
C ASP A 73 11.24 12.49 12.91
N GLU A 74 10.73 12.02 14.05
CA GLU A 74 9.86 10.83 14.10
C GLU A 74 8.55 11.07 13.36
N VAL A 75 7.92 12.23 13.56
CA VAL A 75 6.70 12.63 12.85
C VAL A 75 6.94 12.71 11.35
N GLU A 76 8.05 13.34 10.94
CA GLU A 76 8.41 13.43 9.53
C GLU A 76 8.74 12.06 8.93
N ARG A 77 9.38 11.16 9.69
CA ARG A 77 9.63 9.79 9.23
C ARG A 77 8.32 9.06 8.90
N VAL A 78 7.30 9.17 9.77
CA VAL A 78 5.97 8.59 9.48
C VAL A 78 5.36 9.22 8.21
N ALA A 79 5.44 10.54 8.08
CA ALA A 79 4.87 11.25 6.94
C ALA A 79 5.54 10.85 5.61
N ALA A 80 6.87 10.74 5.60
CA ALA A 80 7.66 10.28 4.44
C ALA A 80 7.26 8.86 4.00
N LEU A 81 7.10 7.94 4.95
CA LEU A 81 6.62 6.58 4.70
C LEU A 81 5.20 6.56 4.10
N VAL A 82 4.27 7.39 4.61
CA VAL A 82 2.90 7.51 4.05
C VAL A 82 2.92 8.04 2.61
N ARG A 83 3.85 8.95 2.28
CA ARG A 83 4.08 9.41 0.90
C ARG A 83 4.72 8.34 0.02
N LYS A 84 5.34 7.33 0.65
CA LYS A 84 6.17 6.29 0.03
C LYS A 84 7.43 6.87 -0.61
N GLU A 85 8.06 7.80 0.09
CA GLU A 85 9.34 8.37 -0.33
C GLU A 85 10.44 7.32 -0.23
N GLY A 86 11.36 7.33 -1.20
CA GLY A 86 12.42 6.32 -1.28
C GLY A 86 11.98 4.97 -1.85
N LEU A 87 10.74 4.82 -2.36
CA LEU A 87 10.36 3.59 -3.08
C LEU A 87 11.08 3.54 -4.44
N ALA A 88 12.09 2.68 -4.56
CA ALA A 88 12.87 2.47 -5.77
C ALA A 88 13.19 0.98 -5.95
N THR A 89 13.37 0.52 -7.19
CA THR A 89 13.67 -0.89 -7.51
C THR A 89 15.04 -1.35 -7.02
N ALA A 90 15.98 -0.42 -6.78
CA ALA A 90 17.29 -0.69 -6.20
C ALA A 90 17.76 0.51 -5.36
N GLY A 91 18.32 0.25 -4.18
CA GLY A 91 18.87 1.29 -3.29
C GLY A 91 17.83 2.24 -2.69
N GLY A 92 16.56 1.81 -2.62
CA GLY A 92 15.48 2.56 -1.98
C GLY A 92 15.51 2.47 -0.45
N ASP A 93 14.50 3.07 0.18
CA ASP A 93 14.28 2.96 1.63
C ASP A 93 13.62 1.61 1.97
N ASP A 94 14.29 0.81 2.82
CA ASP A 94 13.84 -0.54 3.18
C ASP A 94 12.45 -0.54 3.82
N GLU A 95 12.15 0.40 4.72
CA GLU A 95 10.85 0.43 5.39
C GLU A 95 9.74 0.89 4.44
N THR A 96 10.04 1.79 3.50
CA THR A 96 9.11 2.13 2.42
C THR A 96 8.78 0.90 1.57
N GLN A 97 9.77 0.05 1.27
CA GLN A 97 9.54 -1.21 0.57
C GLN A 97 8.69 -2.17 1.41
N VAL A 98 8.97 -2.31 2.71
CA VAL A 98 8.13 -3.11 3.63
C VAL A 98 6.69 -2.60 3.64
N LEU A 99 6.47 -1.28 3.67
CA LEU A 99 5.13 -0.69 3.63
C LEU A 99 4.42 -0.98 2.29
N GLU A 100 5.11 -0.93 1.15
CA GLU A 100 4.54 -1.32 -0.15
C GLU A 100 4.18 -2.80 -0.16
N ASP A 101 5.05 -3.69 0.31
CA ASP A 101 4.76 -5.12 0.42
C ASP A 101 3.51 -5.37 1.26
N VAL A 102 3.43 -4.79 2.46
CA VAL A 102 2.28 -4.93 3.36
C VAL A 102 0.99 -4.43 2.70
N ALA A 103 1.05 -3.32 1.95
CA ALA A 103 -0.12 -2.81 1.23
C ALA A 103 -0.56 -3.76 0.10
N CYS A 104 0.38 -4.36 -0.63
CA CYS A 104 0.09 -5.38 -1.64
C CYS A 104 -0.47 -6.66 -1.02
N LEU A 105 0.10 -7.13 0.09
CA LEU A 105 -0.37 -8.32 0.80
C LEU A 105 -1.81 -8.14 1.29
N VAL A 106 -2.13 -6.98 1.88
CA VAL A 106 -3.51 -6.64 2.28
C VAL A 106 -4.45 -6.60 1.08
N PHE A 107 -4.02 -6.05 -0.06
CA PHE A 107 -4.85 -6.03 -1.26
C PHE A 107 -5.19 -7.46 -1.72
N LEU A 108 -4.20 -8.34 -1.80
CA LEU A 108 -4.39 -9.73 -2.23
C LEU A 108 -5.31 -10.52 -1.28
N ASP A 109 -5.13 -10.32 0.02
CA ASP A 109 -5.79 -11.10 1.08
C ASP A 109 -7.21 -10.62 1.42
N ASP A 110 -7.45 -9.31 1.46
CA ASP A 110 -8.71 -8.75 1.98
C ASP A 110 -9.58 -8.11 0.90
N GLN A 111 -8.98 -7.69 -0.23
CA GLN A 111 -9.66 -6.81 -1.18
C GLN A 111 -9.81 -7.43 -2.57
N PHE A 112 -8.98 -8.40 -2.93
CA PHE A 112 -8.87 -8.84 -4.31
C PHE A 112 -10.12 -9.54 -4.82
N ASP A 113 -10.72 -10.45 -4.03
CA ASP A 113 -11.96 -11.14 -4.41
C ASP A 113 -13.11 -10.15 -4.67
N GLY A 114 -13.30 -9.16 -3.81
CA GLY A 114 -14.30 -8.11 -4.03
C GLY A 114 -13.93 -7.14 -5.16
N PHE A 115 -12.63 -7.00 -5.45
CA PHE A 115 -12.15 -6.15 -6.52
C PHE A 115 -12.39 -6.77 -7.91
N GLU A 116 -12.12 -8.06 -8.08
CA GLU A 116 -12.25 -8.74 -9.38
C GLU A 116 -13.71 -8.96 -9.82
N GLN A 117 -14.65 -9.01 -8.87
CA GLN A 117 -16.08 -9.16 -9.16
C GLN A 117 -16.75 -7.88 -9.67
N LYS A 118 -16.05 -6.75 -9.70
CA LYS A 118 -16.61 -5.48 -10.19
C LYS A 118 -16.85 -5.57 -11.69
N SER A 119 -17.98 -5.03 -12.16
CA SER A 119 -18.41 -5.16 -13.57
C SER A 119 -17.43 -4.54 -14.57
N GLU A 120 -16.61 -3.57 -14.15
CA GLU A 120 -15.57 -2.97 -14.97
C GLU A 120 -14.22 -3.72 -14.97
N ILE A 121 -14.12 -4.86 -14.28
CA ILE A 121 -12.92 -5.68 -14.17
C ILE A 121 -13.15 -7.00 -14.90
N ASP A 122 -12.65 -7.08 -16.12
CA ASP A 122 -12.49 -8.36 -16.82
C ASP A 122 -11.24 -9.10 -16.35
N GLU A 123 -11.09 -10.33 -16.81
CA GLU A 123 -9.96 -11.19 -16.45
C GLU A 123 -8.60 -10.59 -16.87
N ASP A 124 -8.50 -10.05 -18.08
CA ASP A 124 -7.24 -9.48 -18.60
C ASP A 124 -6.79 -8.27 -17.78
N LYS A 125 -7.75 -7.44 -17.37
CA LYS A 125 -7.51 -6.29 -16.50
C LYS A 125 -7.14 -6.73 -15.09
N ALA A 126 -7.79 -7.76 -14.54
CA ALA A 126 -7.43 -8.35 -13.25
C ALA A 126 -5.97 -8.87 -13.29
N VAL A 127 -5.62 -9.67 -14.30
CA VAL A 127 -4.25 -10.19 -14.51
C VAL A 127 -3.24 -9.05 -14.66
N THR A 128 -3.55 -8.01 -15.43
CA THR A 128 -2.69 -6.84 -15.58
C THR A 128 -2.44 -6.11 -14.25
N ILE A 129 -3.46 -6.03 -13.39
CA ILE A 129 -3.35 -5.42 -12.06
C ILE A 129 -2.52 -6.29 -11.12
N LEU A 130 -2.68 -7.61 -11.17
CA LEU A 130 -1.87 -8.55 -10.40
C LEU A 130 -0.40 -8.46 -10.81
N ARG A 131 -0.07 -8.41 -12.10
CA ARG A 131 1.31 -8.18 -12.59
C ARG A 131 1.92 -6.90 -12.03
N LYS A 132 1.16 -5.79 -12.07
CA LYS A 132 1.59 -4.50 -11.50
C LYS A 132 1.67 -4.50 -9.97
N THR A 133 0.94 -5.39 -9.30
CA THR A 133 1.03 -5.58 -7.85
C THR A 133 2.30 -6.35 -7.53
N TRP A 134 2.55 -7.46 -8.22
CA TRP A 134 3.74 -8.30 -8.08
C TRP A 134 5.04 -7.55 -8.36
N ALA A 135 5.05 -6.69 -9.38
CA ALA A 135 6.21 -5.91 -9.78
C ALA A 135 6.66 -4.89 -8.72
N LYS A 136 5.80 -4.51 -7.77
CA LYS A 136 6.12 -3.56 -6.69
C LYS A 136 6.60 -4.24 -5.42
N MET A 137 6.37 -5.54 -5.30
CA MET A 137 6.72 -6.30 -4.11
C MET A 137 8.18 -6.74 -4.17
N SER A 138 8.83 -6.74 -3.02
CA SER A 138 10.11 -7.41 -2.82
C SER A 138 9.97 -8.93 -2.88
N ASP A 139 11.09 -9.65 -2.91
CA ASP A 139 11.08 -11.11 -2.92
C ASP A 139 10.51 -11.70 -1.62
N GLU A 140 10.75 -11.08 -0.47
CA GLU A 140 10.10 -11.49 0.78
C GLU A 140 8.59 -11.22 0.75
N GLY A 141 8.18 -10.09 0.17
CA GLY A 141 6.76 -9.80 -0.04
C GLY A 141 6.10 -10.86 -0.92
N ARG A 142 6.71 -11.21 -2.05
CA ARG A 142 6.21 -12.25 -2.96
C ARG A 142 6.16 -13.62 -2.29
N THR A 143 7.17 -13.96 -1.50
CA THR A 143 7.21 -15.20 -0.72
C THR A 143 6.01 -15.31 0.23
N LEU A 144 5.68 -14.23 0.94
CA LEU A 144 4.49 -14.18 1.79
C LEU A 144 3.19 -14.30 0.99
N ALA A 145 3.11 -13.67 -0.19
CA ALA A 145 1.94 -13.77 -1.05
C ALA A 145 1.70 -15.21 -1.57
N LEU A 146 2.78 -15.93 -1.94
CA LEU A 146 2.68 -17.33 -2.37
C LEU A 146 2.21 -18.27 -1.25
N GLY A 147 2.44 -17.91 0.01
CA GLY A 147 1.99 -18.66 1.18
C GLY A 147 0.55 -18.38 1.62
N MET A 148 -0.18 -17.50 0.92
CA MET A 148 -1.56 -17.14 1.28
C MET A 148 -2.55 -18.27 0.97
N GLN A 149 -3.57 -18.40 1.81
CA GLN A 149 -4.77 -19.17 1.51
C GLN A 149 -5.77 -18.26 0.79
N LEU A 150 -5.75 -18.29 -0.54
CA LEU A 150 -6.61 -17.47 -1.40
C LEU A 150 -7.79 -18.28 -1.94
N SER A 151 -8.82 -17.60 -2.43
CA SER A 151 -9.91 -18.23 -3.18
C SER A 151 -9.36 -18.95 -4.43
N GLU A 152 -10.05 -19.99 -4.89
CA GLU A 152 -9.64 -20.73 -6.10
C GLU A 152 -9.53 -19.79 -7.32
N ARG A 153 -10.46 -18.83 -7.43
CA ARG A 153 -10.46 -17.81 -8.49
C ARG A 153 -9.24 -16.91 -8.37
N ALA A 154 -8.95 -16.40 -7.18
CA ALA A 154 -7.79 -15.53 -6.97
C ALA A 154 -6.47 -16.25 -7.26
N ALA A 155 -6.32 -17.49 -6.78
CA ALA A 155 -5.16 -18.32 -7.04
C ALA A 155 -4.96 -18.54 -8.55
N ALA A 156 -6.02 -18.86 -9.30
CA ALA A 156 -5.95 -19.05 -10.75
C ALA A 156 -5.53 -17.76 -11.50
N LEU A 157 -6.04 -16.59 -11.09
CA LEU A 157 -5.66 -15.31 -11.68
C LEU A 157 -4.20 -14.94 -11.38
N ILE A 158 -3.71 -15.22 -10.17
CA ILE A 158 -2.30 -15.02 -9.80
C ILE A 158 -1.42 -15.95 -10.62
N GLN A 159 -1.75 -17.23 -10.75
CA GLN A 159 -1.00 -18.16 -11.60
C GLN A 159 -0.89 -17.63 -13.04
N LYS A 160 -1.99 -17.18 -13.64
CA LYS A 160 -1.99 -16.55 -14.98
C LYS A 160 -1.12 -15.28 -15.04
N ALA A 161 -1.10 -14.49 -13.97
CA ALA A 161 -0.26 -13.30 -13.88
C ALA A 161 1.23 -13.64 -13.88
N LEU A 162 1.61 -14.75 -13.25
CA LEU A 162 3.01 -15.21 -13.12
C LEU A 162 3.48 -16.11 -14.26
N SER A 163 2.56 -16.78 -14.98
CA SER A 163 2.89 -17.77 -16.01
C SER A 163 3.20 -17.19 -17.39
N GLN A 164 3.54 -15.90 -17.50
CA GLN A 164 3.87 -15.28 -18.77
C GLN A 164 5.09 -14.37 -18.66
N ASP A 165 6.19 -14.86 -19.23
CA ASP A 165 7.05 -14.11 -20.14
C ASP A 165 6.69 -14.52 -21.58
#